data_AF-A0A935DLJ2-F1
#
_entry.id   AF-A0A935DLJ2-F1
#
_cell.length_a   1.000
_cell.length_b   1.000
_cell.length_c   1.000
_cell.angle_alpha   90.00
_cell.angle_beta   90.00
_cell.angle_gamma   90.00
#
_symmetry.space_group_name_H-M   'P 1'
#
loop_
_entity.id
_entity.type
_entity.pdbx_description
1 polymer ?
#
loop_
_entity_poly.entity_id
_entity_poly.type
_entity_poly.pdbx_seq_one_letter_code
_entity_poly.pdbx_strand_id
1 'polypeptide(L)'
;MSFGRNPHVAKAELAEQKALIAGDDTARAVAWRDAARAWDRAAEREMSDKRREEYTQRAEAARRSADGEPEPVEDEPAKPALTPTARIMN
;
A
#
# COMPACT_ATOMS: atom_id res chain seq x y z
N MET A 1 0.20 23.32 11.10
CA MET A 1 -0.80 22.83 12.06
C MET A 1 -2.04 22.37 11.28
N SER A 2 -2.20 21.08 10.99
CA SER A 2 -3.34 20.56 10.21
C SER A 2 -4.38 19.89 11.13
N PHE A 3 -5.25 20.68 11.73
CA PHE A 3 -6.32 20.27 12.66
C PHE A 3 -7.54 19.62 11.99
N GLY A 4 -7.33 18.86 10.90
CA GLY A 4 -8.40 18.17 10.17
C GLY A 4 -7.96 16.88 9.48
N ARG A 5 -6.74 16.38 9.77
CA ARG A 5 -6.28 15.08 9.27
C ARG A 5 -6.58 14.00 10.30
N ASN A 6 -7.13 12.89 9.82
CA ASN A 6 -7.37 11.70 10.59
C ASN A 6 -6.08 11.25 11.30
N PRO A 7 -6.04 11.26 12.65
CA PRO A 7 -4.80 10.99 13.40
C PRO A 7 -4.28 9.57 13.21
N HIS A 8 -5.15 8.65 12.80
CA HIS A 8 -4.78 7.25 12.54
C HIS A 8 -4.00 7.10 11.25
N VAL A 9 -4.16 8.01 10.28
CA VAL A 9 -3.41 8.01 9.02
C VAL A 9 -1.92 8.21 9.29
N ALA A 10 -1.56 9.22 10.09
CA ALA A 10 -0.16 9.46 10.45
C ALA A 10 0.44 8.29 11.24
N LYS A 11 -0.36 7.62 12.07
CA LYS A 11 0.06 6.41 12.79
C LYS A 11 0.29 5.24 11.84
N ALA A 12 -0.59 5.08 10.85
CA ALA A 12 -0.49 4.02 9.85
C ALA A 12 0.74 4.22 8.97
N GLU A 13 0.94 5.42 8.40
CA GLU A 13 2.12 5.77 7.60
C GLU A 13 3.44 5.56 8.36
N LEU A 14 3.48 5.92 9.65
CA LEU A 14 4.64 5.67 10.50
C LEU A 14 4.91 4.17 10.70
N ALA A 15 3.86 3.36 10.87
CA ALA A 15 3.98 1.92 11.02
C ALA A 15 4.44 1.24 9.73
N GLU A 16 3.95 1.68 8.57
CA GLU A 16 4.45 1.23 7.26
C GLU A 16 5.93 1.57 7.08
N GLN A 17 6.32 2.80 7.40
CA GLN A 17 7.73 3.20 7.31
C GLN A 17 8.62 2.35 8.23
N LYS A 18 8.14 2.01 9.43
CA LYS A 18 8.84 1.07 10.32
C LYS A 18 8.97 -0.32 9.71
N ALA A 19 7.92 -0.81 9.04
CA ALA A 19 7.95 -2.11 8.38
C ALA A 19 8.94 -2.14 7.21
N LEU A 20 9.04 -1.04 6.45
CA LEU A 20 9.96 -0.89 5.32
C LEU A 20 11.44 -0.87 5.75
N ILE A 21 11.74 -0.26 6.90
CA ILE A 21 13.12 -0.16 7.41
C ILE A 21 13.50 -1.28 8.37
N ALA A 22 12.55 -2.14 8.76
CA ALA A 22 12.82 -3.24 9.68
C ALA A 22 13.71 -4.30 9.00
N GLY A 23 14.86 -4.58 9.62
CA GLY A 23 15.78 -5.61 9.13
C GLY A 23 15.43 -7.05 9.55
N ASP A 24 14.46 -7.21 10.46
CA ASP A 24 13.96 -8.51 10.92
C ASP A 24 12.56 -8.76 10.37
N ASP A 25 12.35 -9.95 9.81
CA ASP A 25 11.07 -10.42 9.26
C ASP A 25 9.95 -10.36 10.30
N THR A 26 10.25 -10.70 11.55
CA THR A 26 9.26 -10.67 12.63
C THR A 26 8.86 -9.24 12.97
N ALA A 27 9.84 -8.35 13.16
CA ALA A 27 9.61 -6.93 13.41
C ALA A 27 8.84 -6.27 12.25
N ARG A 28 9.19 -6.63 11.01
CA ARG A 28 8.52 -6.18 9.79
C ARG A 28 7.06 -6.64 9.74
N ALA A 29 6.80 -7.92 9.97
CA ALA A 29 5.43 -8.46 9.98
C ALA A 29 4.57 -7.83 11.09
N VAL A 30 5.14 -7.60 12.28
CA VAL A 30 4.44 -6.89 13.37
C VAL A 30 4.11 -5.45 12.98
N ALA A 31 5.08 -4.73 12.41
CA ALA A 31 4.88 -3.35 11.96
C ALA A 31 3.81 -3.25 10.86
N TRP A 32 3.80 -4.19 9.92
CA TRP A 32 2.74 -4.29 8.90
C TRP A 32 1.35 -4.57 9.50
N ARG A 33 1.23 -5.46 10.48
CA ARG A 33 -0.04 -5.70 11.18
C ARG A 33 -0.54 -4.48 11.94
N ASP A 34 0.37 -3.72 12.53
CA ASP A 34 0.02 -2.48 13.22
C ASP A 34 -0.38 -1.36 12.25
N ALA A 35 0.25 -1.29 11.08
CA ALA A 35 -0.16 -0.41 9.98
C ALA A 35 -1.59 -0.75 9.53
N ALA A 36 -1.88 -2.02 9.29
CA ALA A 36 -3.22 -2.48 8.89
C ALA A 36 -4.30 -2.05 9.88
N ARG A 37 -4.07 -2.29 11.19
CA ARG A 37 -5.01 -1.87 12.24
C ARG A 37 -5.21 -0.35 12.27
N ALA A 38 -4.15 0.42 12.06
CA ALA A 38 -4.24 1.87 12.06
C ALA A 38 -5.01 2.38 10.83
N TRP A 39 -4.84 1.77 9.66
CA TRP A 39 -5.64 2.06 8.47
C TRP A 39 -7.12 1.70 8.64
N ASP A 40 -7.43 0.56 9.26
CA ASP A 40 -8.82 0.19 9.59
C ASP A 40 -9.48 1.26 10.47
N ARG A 41 -8.78 1.71 11.53
CA ARG A 41 -9.26 2.80 12.40
C ARG A 41 -9.37 4.13 11.66
N ALA A 42 -8.52 4.36 10.67
CA ALA A 42 -8.62 5.53 9.82
C ALA A 42 -9.89 5.46 8.96
N ALA A 43 -10.15 4.34 8.30
CA ALA A 43 -11.34 4.09 7.50
C ALA A 43 -12.63 4.26 8.32
N GLU A 44 -12.70 3.69 9.52
CA GLU A 44 -13.84 3.79 10.44
C GLU A 44 -14.24 5.25 10.76
N ARG A 45 -13.26 6.16 10.84
CA ARG A 45 -13.49 7.56 11.23
C ARG A 45 -13.62 8.52 10.06
N GLU A 46 -13.33 8.06 8.85
CA GLU A 46 -13.37 8.89 7.66
C GLU A 46 -14.81 9.05 7.16
N MET A 47 -15.17 10.28 6.80
CA MET A 47 -16.51 10.62 6.31
C MET A 47 -16.61 10.53 4.79
N SER A 48 -15.49 10.70 4.08
CA SER A 48 -15.44 10.54 2.63
C SER A 48 -15.36 9.07 2.25
N ASP A 49 -16.37 8.56 1.52
CA ASP A 49 -16.39 7.16 1.08
C ASP A 49 -15.17 6.80 0.23
N LYS A 50 -14.71 7.71 -0.65
CA LYS A 50 -13.49 7.51 -1.45
C LYS A 50 -12.26 7.29 -0.57
N ARG A 51 -12.09 8.10 0.48
CA ARG A 51 -10.94 7.96 1.39
C ARG A 51 -11.08 6.75 2.30
N ARG A 52 -12.30 6.42 2.71
CA ARG A 52 -12.58 5.20 3.47
C ARG A 52 -12.15 3.98 2.66
N GLU A 53 -12.51 3.91 1.39
CA GLU A 53 -12.12 2.83 0.49
C GLU A 53 -10.59 2.77 0.30
N GLU A 54 -9.93 3.91 0.09
CA GLU A 54 -8.47 3.98 0.02
C GLU A 54 -7.80 3.45 1.30
N TYR A 55 -8.32 3.81 2.48
CA TYR A 55 -7.79 3.34 3.75
C TYR A 55 -8.02 1.84 3.95
N THR A 56 -9.18 1.32 3.54
CA THR A 56 -9.45 -0.13 3.55
C THR A 56 -8.48 -0.89 2.65
N GLN A 57 -8.23 -0.41 1.42
CA GLN A 57 -7.28 -1.03 0.50
C GLN A 57 -5.86 -1.04 1.08
N ARG A 58 -5.43 0.06 1.70
CA ARG A 58 -4.12 0.11 2.39
C ARG A 58 -4.05 -0.84 3.58
N ALA A 59 -5.15 -1.00 4.33
CA ALA A 59 -5.20 -1.97 5.41
C ALA A 59 -5.02 -3.41 4.89
N GLU A 60 -5.64 -3.75 3.76
CA GLU A 60 -5.51 -5.05 3.12
C GLU A 60 -4.10 -5.29 2.56
N ALA A 61 -3.51 -4.30 1.89
CA ALA A 61 -2.12 -4.33 1.43
C ALA A 61 -1.15 -4.60 2.59
N ALA A 62 -1.29 -3.84 3.69
CA ALA A 62 -0.48 -4.05 4.88
C ALA A 62 -0.65 -5.45 5.48
N ARG A 63 -1.84 -6.07 5.44
CA ARG A 63 -2.03 -7.47 5.88
C ARG A 63 -1.31 -8.45 4.96
N ARG A 64 -1.44 -8.32 3.63
CA ARG A 64 -0.71 -9.15 2.66
C ARG A 64 0.80 -9.07 2.88
N SER A 65 1.32 -7.84 3.01
CA SER A 65 2.72 -7.58 3.33
C SER A 65 3.17 -8.18 4.67
N ALA A 66 2.29 -8.25 5.68
CA ALA A 66 2.59 -8.91 6.95
C ALA A 66 2.67 -10.44 6.86
N ASP A 67 1.86 -11.03 5.99
CA ASP A 67 1.80 -12.48 5.79
C ASP A 67 2.87 -12.97 4.81
N GLY A 68 3.72 -12.05 4.30
CA GLY A 68 4.78 -12.34 3.35
C GLY A 68 4.25 -12.60 1.94
N GLU A 69 2.98 -12.29 1.69
CA GLU A 69 2.39 -12.39 0.39
C GLU A 69 2.80 -11.15 -0.41
N PRO A 70 3.46 -11.31 -1.56
CA PRO A 70 3.88 -10.16 -2.37
C PRO A 70 2.62 -9.36 -2.74
N GLU A 71 2.70 -8.03 -2.59
CA GLU A 71 1.67 -7.13 -3.13
C GLU A 71 1.38 -7.56 -4.58
N PRO A 72 0.11 -7.74 -4.97
CA PRO A 72 -0.21 -7.83 -6.38
C PRO A 72 0.27 -6.51 -6.97
N VAL A 73 1.35 -6.57 -7.74
CA VAL A 73 1.76 -5.48 -8.62
C VAL A 73 0.50 -5.11 -9.39
N GLU A 74 -0.06 -3.94 -9.10
CA GLU A 74 -0.99 -3.30 -10.02
C GLU A 74 -0.21 -3.17 -11.30
N ASP A 75 -0.49 -4.07 -12.23
CA ASP A 75 0.07 -4.15 -13.57
C ASP A 75 -0.21 -2.76 -14.21
N GLU A 76 0.76 -1.85 -14.13
CA GLU A 76 0.83 -0.74 -15.06
C GLU A 76 0.66 -1.37 -16.45
N PRO A 77 -0.31 -0.94 -17.27
CA PRO A 77 -0.50 -1.54 -18.57
C PRO A 77 0.83 -1.44 -19.31
N ALA A 78 1.44 -2.60 -19.56
CA ALA A 78 2.69 -2.74 -20.25
C ALA A 78 2.71 -1.77 -21.44
N LYS A 79 3.55 -0.74 -21.36
CA LYS A 79 3.84 0.14 -22.49
C LYS A 79 4.10 -0.79 -23.67
N PRO A 80 3.32 -0.74 -24.76
CA PRO A 80 3.47 -1.69 -25.84
C PRO A 80 4.89 -1.53 -26.37
N ALA A 81 5.70 -2.57 -26.17
CA ALA A 81 7.00 -2.68 -26.78
C ALA A 81 6.78 -2.57 -28.29
N LEU A 82 7.22 -1.44 -28.84
CA LEU A 82 7.28 -1.20 -30.28
C LEU A 82 7.99 -2.39 -30.92
N THR A 83 7.21 -3.24 -31.58
CA THR A 83 7.73 -4.30 -32.43
C THR A 83 8.67 -3.67 -33.46
N PRO A 84 9.92 -4.11 -33.61
CA PRO A 84 10.70 -3.73 -34.77
C PRO A 84 10.03 -4.36 -36.00
N THR A 85 9.42 -3.53 -36.85
CA THR A 85 8.94 -3.94 -38.17
C THR A 85 10.12 -4.51 -38.95
N ALA A 86 10.17 -5.84 -39.06
CA ALA A 86 10.94 -6.51 -40.08
C ALA A 86 10.33 -6.16 -41.44
N ARG A 87 10.94 -5.22 -42.16
CA ARG A 87 10.74 -5.07 -43.60
C ARG A 87 11.99 -5.57 -44.31
N ILE A 88 12.10 -6.88 -44.42
CA ILE A 88 12.81 -7.52 -45.53
C ILE A 88 11.87 -7.44 -46.73
N MET A 89 12.29 -6.74 -47.78
CA MET A 89 11.95 -6.92 -49.21
C MET A 89 12.23 -5.60 -49.95
N ASN A 90 13.39 -5.49 -50.61
CA ASN A 90 13.53 -5.63 -52.07
C ASN A 90 15.00 -5.51 -52.47
#